data_AF-A0A948DE57-F1
#
_entry.id   AF-A0A948DE57-F1
#
_cell.length_a   1.000
_cell.length_b   1.000
_cell.length_c   1.000
_cell.angle_alpha   90.00
_cell.angle_beta   90.00
_cell.angle_gamma   90.00
#
_symmetry.space_group_name_H-M   'P 1'
#
loop_
_entity.id
_entity.type
_entity.pdbx_description
1 polymer ?
#
loop_
_entity_poly.entity_id
_entity_poly.type
_entity_poly.pdbx_seq_one_letter_code
_entity_poly.pdbx_strand_id
1 'polypeptide(L)'
;MAASSEEKRPMLEPWAAGLDGKALAESVNDYSREVMESFEENPDVAKEMFPALDDAFSGIDFGKVRVAATDLIGAWTELVKHASELALTNPVIMANLLGIAPHLLNGILVVLADALEKMALPPEILASALFNTMSAVDAETLGKILTMTAGQINDLHAGNMILGRDEPKSRAVFNDLMNRVMENLDVKATTDASIALAEDLEVIAGVLTELAIRDDEVLVQLTRGSVEVMNICARIVSNMLSDFTMLDEGRLGLLGEVARHELAGEIGRMIDLYVTWDLKFRAANPGLNREVYVKGLAAVDTESAETLLREVGADWKAAALAHPGIRRACEPEQVGRRINESLAAFNASAAGRPGTVGDYLGRLVSSLDADQVETALRNVSDGMIEAAFASTEMVQAMARSFARNLWKTIKAFVGYVGRRITT
;
A
#
# COMPACT_ATOMS: atom_id res chain seq x y z
N MET A 1 24.46 -49.02 -19.35
CA MET A 1 24.59 -49.21 -17.89
C MET A 1 25.52 -48.13 -17.38
N ALA A 2 25.03 -47.15 -16.63
CA ALA A 2 25.89 -46.17 -15.97
C ALA A 2 26.48 -46.83 -14.72
N ALA A 3 27.81 -46.78 -14.56
CA ALA A 3 28.48 -47.25 -13.36
C ALA A 3 27.90 -46.55 -12.11
N SER A 4 27.72 -47.29 -11.02
CA SER A 4 27.12 -46.77 -9.79
C SER A 4 28.01 -45.70 -9.14
N SER A 5 27.43 -44.83 -8.31
CA SER A 5 28.16 -43.79 -7.56
C SER A 5 29.34 -44.38 -6.75
N GLU A 6 29.15 -45.56 -6.16
CA GLU A 6 30.19 -46.29 -5.41
C GLU A 6 31.33 -46.77 -6.30
N GLU A 7 31.07 -47.13 -7.56
CA GLU A 7 32.12 -47.58 -8.48
C GLU A 7 32.98 -46.43 -9.01
N LYS A 8 32.43 -45.20 -9.07
CA LYS A 8 33.16 -44.01 -9.54
C LYS A 8 34.00 -43.34 -8.45
N ARG A 9 33.62 -43.48 -7.18
CA ARG A 9 34.30 -42.84 -6.04
C ARG A 9 35.81 -43.20 -5.93
N PRO A 10 36.24 -44.46 -6.07
CA PRO A 10 37.67 -44.82 -6.04
C PRO A 10 38.48 -44.22 -7.19
N MET A 11 37.83 -43.84 -8.29
CA MET A 11 38.50 -43.17 -9.42
C MET A 11 38.69 -41.67 -9.17
N LEU A 12 37.80 -41.05 -8.39
CA LEU A 12 37.81 -39.61 -8.10
C LEU A 12 38.63 -39.26 -6.85
N GLU A 13 38.66 -40.14 -5.84
CA GLU A 13 39.41 -39.90 -4.59
C GLU A 13 40.91 -39.62 -4.78
N PRO A 14 41.65 -40.36 -5.64
CA PRO A 14 43.06 -40.05 -5.89
C PRO A 14 43.26 -38.68 -6.56
N TRP A 15 42.32 -38.26 -7.41
CA TRP A 15 42.33 -36.96 -8.06
C TRP A 15 42.09 -35.83 -7.04
N ALA A 16 41.10 -36.00 -6.16
CA ALA A 16 40.81 -35.06 -5.08
C ALA A 16 41.95 -34.96 -4.06
N ALA A 17 42.59 -36.08 -3.71
CA ALA A 17 43.71 -36.10 -2.76
C ALA A 17 45.00 -35.46 -3.31
N GLY A 18 45.16 -35.41 -4.64
CA GLY A 18 46.31 -34.79 -5.30
C GLY A 18 46.17 -33.29 -5.57
N LEU A 19 45.02 -32.68 -5.26
CA LEU A 19 44.77 -31.26 -5.49
C LEU A 19 45.50 -30.40 -4.45
N ASP A 20 46.60 -29.76 -4.88
CA ASP A 20 47.25 -28.68 -4.13
C ASP A 20 46.46 -27.38 -4.34
N GLY A 21 45.77 -26.93 -3.29
CA GLY A 21 44.96 -25.70 -3.33
C GLY A 21 45.75 -24.45 -3.72
N LYS A 22 47.06 -24.39 -3.42
CA LYS A 22 47.91 -23.27 -3.81
C LYS A 22 48.21 -23.31 -5.31
N ALA A 23 48.60 -24.46 -5.83
CA ALA A 23 48.84 -24.65 -7.26
C ALA A 23 47.54 -24.44 -8.08
N LEU A 24 46.39 -24.85 -7.54
CA LEU A 24 45.08 -24.57 -8.14
C LEU A 24 44.80 -23.07 -8.19
N ALA A 25 45.02 -22.34 -7.09
CA ALA A 25 44.82 -20.90 -7.04
C ALA A 25 45.73 -20.16 -8.03
N GLU A 26 47.01 -20.55 -8.12
CA GLU A 26 47.96 -20.01 -9.11
C GLU A 26 47.48 -20.32 -10.54
N SER A 27 47.05 -21.55 -10.81
CA SER A 27 46.54 -21.95 -12.13
C SER A 27 45.26 -21.20 -12.52
N VAL A 28 44.33 -20.98 -11.58
CA VAL A 28 43.11 -20.19 -11.83
C VAL A 28 43.45 -18.73 -12.11
N ASN A 29 44.41 -18.16 -11.39
CA ASN A 29 44.86 -16.78 -11.63
C ASN A 29 45.56 -16.63 -12.97
N ASP A 30 46.41 -17.58 -13.35
CA ASP A 30 47.11 -17.57 -14.64
C ASP A 30 46.12 -17.81 -15.80
N TYR A 31 45.19 -18.75 -15.66
CA TYR A 31 44.11 -18.95 -16.64
C TYR A 31 43.23 -17.70 -16.76
N SER A 32 42.82 -17.09 -15.65
CA SER A 32 42.04 -15.86 -15.68
C SER A 32 42.79 -14.74 -16.39
N ARG A 33 44.10 -14.62 -16.16
CA ARG A 33 44.95 -13.63 -16.84
C ARG A 33 44.97 -13.89 -18.35
N GLU A 34 45.26 -15.13 -18.75
CA GLU A 34 45.31 -15.52 -20.17
C GLU A 34 43.97 -15.28 -20.88
N VAL A 35 42.85 -15.60 -20.22
CA VAL A 35 41.51 -15.35 -20.76
C VAL A 35 41.23 -13.85 -20.89
N MET A 36 41.60 -13.05 -19.89
CA MET A 36 41.44 -11.59 -19.96
C MET A 36 42.32 -10.99 -21.07
N GLU A 37 43.58 -11.39 -21.17
CA GLU A 37 44.51 -10.97 -22.24
C GLU A 37 43.97 -11.39 -23.61
N SER A 38 43.49 -12.63 -23.76
CA SER A 38 42.91 -13.12 -25.02
C SER A 38 41.66 -12.33 -25.44
N PHE A 39 40.77 -11.98 -24.50
CA PHE A 39 39.59 -11.17 -24.80
C PHE A 39 39.91 -9.70 -25.06
N GLU A 40 40.97 -9.15 -24.45
CA GLU A 40 41.43 -7.79 -24.69
C GLU A 40 42.12 -7.66 -26.06
N GLU A 41 42.97 -8.63 -26.40
CA GLU A 41 43.68 -8.67 -27.69
C GLU A 41 42.75 -9.00 -28.85
N ASN A 42 41.72 -9.82 -28.61
CA ASN A 42 40.87 -10.32 -29.67
C ASN A 42 39.40 -10.46 -29.23
N PRO A 43 38.66 -9.34 -29.10
CA PRO A 43 37.29 -9.32 -28.58
C PRO A 43 36.28 -10.12 -29.43
N ASP A 44 36.63 -10.44 -30.67
CA ASP A 44 35.79 -11.24 -31.56
C ASP A 44 35.92 -12.76 -31.34
N VAL A 45 36.89 -13.23 -30.54
CA VAL A 45 37.06 -14.68 -30.23
C VAL A 45 35.80 -15.30 -29.66
N ALA A 46 35.03 -14.55 -28.84
CA ALA A 46 33.72 -15.02 -28.35
C ALA A 46 32.75 -15.32 -29.49
N LYS A 47 32.74 -14.49 -30.54
CA LYS A 47 31.85 -14.67 -31.71
C LYS A 47 32.31 -15.83 -32.59
N GLU A 48 33.62 -16.04 -32.70
CA GLU A 48 34.19 -17.18 -33.42
C GLU A 48 33.81 -18.53 -32.78
N MET A 49 33.49 -18.53 -31.48
CA MET A 49 32.97 -19.73 -30.80
C MET A 49 31.48 -19.99 -31.07
N PHE A 50 30.70 -19.03 -31.57
CA PHE A 50 29.25 -19.18 -31.74
C PHE A 50 28.85 -20.35 -32.66
N PRO A 51 29.47 -20.58 -33.84
CA PRO A 51 29.09 -21.72 -34.68
C PRO A 51 29.29 -23.07 -33.97
N ALA A 52 30.38 -23.22 -33.20
CA ALA A 52 30.61 -24.42 -32.41
C ALA A 52 29.61 -24.58 -31.26
N LEU A 53 29.20 -23.46 -30.63
CA LEU A 53 28.15 -23.48 -29.63
C LEU A 53 26.79 -23.84 -30.23
N ASP A 54 26.43 -23.29 -31.39
CA ASP A 54 25.18 -23.59 -32.10
C ASP A 54 25.09 -25.08 -32.50
N ASP A 55 26.19 -25.63 -33.03
CA ASP A 55 26.30 -27.05 -33.34
C ASP A 55 26.17 -27.90 -32.07
N ALA A 56 26.78 -27.48 -30.97
CA ALA A 56 26.65 -28.16 -29.68
C ALA A 56 25.20 -28.11 -29.15
N PHE A 57 24.56 -26.95 -29.14
CA PHE A 57 23.17 -26.78 -28.69
C PHE A 57 22.18 -27.59 -29.52
N SER A 58 22.40 -27.69 -30.83
CA SER A 58 21.54 -28.48 -31.72
C SER A 58 21.66 -29.99 -31.47
N GLY A 59 22.82 -30.46 -31.00
CA GLY A 59 23.06 -31.87 -30.65
C GLY A 59 22.73 -32.25 -29.20
N ILE A 60 22.41 -31.27 -28.36
CA ILE A 60 22.21 -31.46 -26.92
C ILE A 60 20.81 -31.99 -26.61
N ASP A 61 20.76 -33.07 -25.82
CA ASP A 61 19.54 -33.51 -25.14
C ASP A 61 19.30 -32.63 -23.91
N PHE A 62 18.45 -31.61 -24.05
CA PHE A 62 18.12 -30.68 -22.98
C PHE A 62 17.51 -31.37 -21.73
N GLY A 63 16.91 -32.55 -21.89
CA GLY A 63 16.45 -33.36 -20.77
C GLY A 63 17.61 -33.83 -19.89
N LYS A 64 18.71 -34.28 -20.51
CA LYS A 64 19.94 -34.66 -19.81
C LYS A 64 20.69 -33.45 -19.26
N VAL A 65 20.72 -32.33 -20.00
CA VAL A 65 21.32 -31.09 -19.49
C VAL A 65 20.59 -30.61 -18.26
N ARG A 66 19.25 -30.65 -18.22
CA ARG A 66 18.49 -30.30 -17.02
C ARG A 66 18.88 -31.16 -15.82
N VAL A 67 19.00 -32.48 -15.99
CA VAL A 67 19.42 -33.39 -14.91
C VAL A 67 20.85 -33.09 -14.47
N ALA A 68 21.79 -32.99 -15.41
CA ALA A 68 23.18 -32.68 -15.11
C ALA A 68 23.36 -31.30 -14.45
N ALA A 69 22.60 -30.29 -14.89
CA ALA A 69 22.59 -28.97 -14.28
C ALA A 69 22.03 -29.01 -12.87
N THR A 70 20.98 -29.79 -12.61
CA THR A 70 20.42 -29.96 -11.26
C THR A 70 21.45 -30.60 -10.31
N ASP A 71 22.11 -31.67 -10.76
CA ASP A 71 23.16 -32.33 -9.99
C ASP A 71 24.38 -31.40 -9.76
N LEU A 72 24.77 -30.65 -10.79
CA LEU A 72 25.87 -29.69 -10.73
C LEU A 72 25.54 -28.53 -9.78
N ILE A 73 24.32 -27.99 -9.81
CA ILE A 73 23.87 -26.96 -8.88
C ILE A 73 23.94 -27.47 -7.44
N GLY A 74 23.56 -28.73 -7.19
CA GLY A 74 23.70 -29.35 -5.87
C GLY A 74 25.15 -29.37 -5.39
N ALA A 75 26.08 -29.85 -6.22
CA ALA A 75 27.51 -29.87 -5.90
C ALA A 75 28.10 -28.46 -5.75
N TRP A 76 27.71 -27.54 -6.64
CA TRP A 76 28.15 -26.15 -6.63
C TRP A 76 27.65 -25.41 -5.40
N THR A 77 26.43 -25.69 -4.94
CA THR A 77 25.87 -25.08 -3.73
C THR A 77 26.71 -25.40 -2.50
N GLU A 78 27.16 -26.64 -2.33
CA GLU A 78 28.05 -27.01 -1.22
C GLU A 78 29.43 -26.34 -1.32
N LEU A 79 29.99 -26.26 -2.53
CA LEU A 79 31.22 -25.53 -2.79
C LEU A 79 31.08 -24.03 -2.45
N VAL A 80 30.00 -23.39 -2.90
CA VAL A 80 29.71 -21.97 -2.65
C VAL A 80 29.47 -21.72 -1.16
N LYS A 81 28.81 -22.62 -0.43
CA LYS A 81 28.69 -22.51 1.03
C LYS A 81 30.07 -22.48 1.69
N HIS A 82 30.94 -23.43 1.38
CA HIS A 82 32.30 -23.46 1.92
C HIS A 82 33.12 -22.23 1.52
N ALA A 83 33.03 -21.81 0.26
CA ALA A 83 33.72 -20.62 -0.23
C ALA A 83 33.20 -19.34 0.44
N SER A 84 31.89 -19.24 0.67
CA SER A 84 31.29 -18.08 1.33
C SER A 84 31.65 -18.03 2.81
N GLU A 85 31.71 -19.17 3.52
CA GLU A 85 32.23 -19.22 4.89
C GLU A 85 33.67 -18.71 4.97
N LEU A 86 34.54 -19.12 4.03
CA LEU A 86 35.91 -18.62 3.94
C LEU A 86 35.94 -17.11 3.62
N ALA A 87 35.13 -16.66 2.67
CA ALA A 87 35.07 -15.25 2.28
C ALA A 87 34.57 -14.35 3.43
N LEU A 88 33.60 -14.81 4.23
CA LEU A 88 33.06 -14.07 5.38
C LEU A 88 34.09 -13.85 6.49
N THR A 89 35.11 -14.72 6.59
CA THR A 89 36.23 -14.50 7.53
C THR A 89 37.20 -13.39 7.08
N ASN A 90 37.13 -12.97 5.80
CA ASN A 90 38.01 -11.96 5.24
C ASN A 90 37.22 -10.78 4.63
N PRO A 91 37.10 -9.64 5.34
CA PRO A 91 36.31 -8.50 4.87
C PRO A 91 36.79 -7.91 3.55
N VAL A 92 38.07 -8.07 3.20
CA VAL A 92 38.62 -7.60 1.92
C VAL A 92 38.09 -8.45 0.76
N ILE A 93 38.03 -9.78 0.93
CA ILE A 93 37.45 -10.68 -0.08
C ILE A 93 35.97 -10.34 -0.27
N MET A 94 35.23 -10.16 0.83
CA MET A 94 33.81 -9.81 0.76
C MET A 94 33.60 -8.46 0.05
N ALA A 95 34.41 -7.44 0.34
CA ALA A 95 34.33 -6.14 -0.33
C ALA A 95 34.60 -6.26 -1.84
N ASN A 96 35.59 -7.07 -2.24
CA ASN A 96 35.88 -7.33 -3.65
C ASN A 96 34.74 -8.08 -4.36
N LEU A 97 34.15 -9.10 -3.70
CA LEU A 97 32.97 -9.81 -4.23
C LEU A 97 31.77 -8.87 -4.41
N LEU A 98 31.50 -8.01 -3.42
CA LEU A 98 30.46 -6.98 -3.51
C LEU A 98 30.76 -5.96 -4.62
N GLY A 99 32.03 -5.64 -4.87
CA GLY A 99 32.45 -4.74 -5.95
C GLY A 99 32.18 -5.32 -7.35
N ILE A 100 32.23 -6.65 -7.49
CA ILE A 100 31.94 -7.35 -8.76
C ILE A 100 30.43 -7.53 -8.98
N ALA A 101 29.64 -7.55 -7.90
CA ALA A 101 28.20 -7.82 -7.98
C ALA A 101 27.43 -6.94 -8.98
N PRO A 102 27.64 -5.60 -9.08
CA PRO A 102 26.96 -4.78 -10.09
C PRO A 102 27.23 -5.23 -11.53
N HIS A 103 28.46 -5.64 -11.85
CA HIS A 103 28.81 -6.11 -13.20
C HIS A 103 28.14 -7.44 -13.52
N LEU A 104 28.11 -8.37 -12.57
CA LEU A 104 27.41 -9.65 -12.73
C LEU A 104 25.91 -9.44 -12.89
N LEU A 105 25.30 -8.60 -12.05
CA LEU A 105 23.89 -8.26 -12.15
C LEU A 105 23.56 -7.64 -13.51
N ASN A 106 24.36 -6.71 -14.01
CA ASN A 106 24.16 -6.12 -15.34
C ASN A 106 24.29 -7.17 -16.45
N GLY A 107 25.28 -8.06 -16.38
CA GLY A 107 25.42 -9.16 -17.34
C GLY A 107 24.21 -10.09 -17.34
N ILE A 108 23.73 -10.48 -16.15
CA ILE A 108 22.52 -11.28 -15.98
C ILE A 108 21.30 -10.55 -16.54
N LEU A 109 21.14 -9.25 -16.29
CA LEU A 109 20.02 -8.45 -16.81
C LEU A 109 20.02 -8.37 -18.34
N VAL A 110 21.18 -8.22 -18.98
CA VAL A 110 21.29 -8.24 -20.45
C VAL A 110 20.89 -9.60 -21.01
N VAL A 111 21.40 -10.68 -20.43
CA VAL A 111 21.06 -12.05 -20.84
C VAL A 111 19.57 -12.34 -20.61
N LEU A 112 19.02 -11.89 -19.48
CA LEU A 112 17.60 -12.06 -19.15
C LEU A 112 16.72 -11.24 -20.10
N ALA A 113 17.10 -10.01 -20.43
CA ALA A 113 16.37 -9.17 -21.39
C ALA A 113 16.34 -9.82 -22.78
N ASP A 114 17.50 -10.29 -23.28
CA ASP A 114 17.59 -10.99 -24.57
C ASP A 114 16.80 -12.31 -24.56
N ALA A 115 16.85 -13.08 -23.45
CA ALA A 115 16.08 -14.30 -23.28
C ALA A 115 14.57 -14.02 -23.25
N LEU A 116 14.12 -12.99 -22.52
CA LEU A 116 12.71 -12.59 -22.44
C LEU A 116 12.20 -12.07 -23.79
N GLU A 117 13.00 -11.30 -24.52
CA GLU A 117 12.66 -10.82 -25.87
C GLU A 117 12.49 -12.00 -26.84
N LYS A 118 13.36 -13.01 -26.74
CA LYS A 118 13.33 -14.21 -27.61
C LYS A 118 12.33 -15.27 -27.17
N MET A 119 11.91 -15.26 -25.90
CA MET A 119 10.88 -16.15 -25.37
C MET A 119 9.49 -15.70 -25.84
N ALA A 120 9.22 -15.85 -27.13
CA ALA A 120 7.87 -15.77 -27.70
C ALA A 120 7.07 -17.05 -27.38
N LEU A 121 7.04 -17.45 -26.10
CA LEU A 121 6.26 -18.58 -25.63
C LEU A 121 4.78 -18.17 -25.54
N PRO A 122 3.84 -19.10 -25.83
CA PRO A 122 2.43 -18.87 -25.51
C PRO A 122 2.27 -18.54 -24.01
N PRO A 123 1.42 -17.56 -23.62
CA PRO A 123 1.26 -17.14 -22.24
C PRO A 123 0.97 -18.30 -21.26
N GLU A 124 0.24 -19.31 -21.71
CA GLU A 124 -0.11 -20.49 -20.91
C GLU A 124 1.11 -21.34 -20.56
N ILE A 125 2.07 -21.45 -21.50
CA ILE A 125 3.31 -22.21 -21.30
C ILE A 125 4.22 -21.46 -20.33
N LEU A 126 4.30 -20.12 -20.47
CA LEU A 126 5.07 -19.29 -19.56
C LEU A 126 4.51 -19.35 -18.13
N ALA A 127 3.19 -19.21 -17.97
CA ALA A 127 2.53 -19.32 -16.67
C ALA A 127 2.76 -20.70 -16.04
N SER A 128 2.61 -21.78 -16.82
CA SER A 128 2.88 -23.14 -16.34
C SER A 128 4.33 -23.34 -15.92
N ALA A 129 5.29 -22.84 -16.69
CA ALA A 129 6.71 -22.90 -16.34
C ALA A 129 7.01 -22.12 -15.05
N LEU A 130 6.41 -20.93 -14.89
CA LEU A 130 6.55 -20.11 -13.69
C LEU A 130 5.95 -20.80 -12.46
N PHE A 131 4.72 -21.32 -12.55
CA PHE A 131 4.06 -22.04 -11.46
C PHE A 131 4.80 -23.32 -11.06
N ASN A 132 5.31 -24.08 -12.02
CA ASN A 132 6.12 -25.26 -11.74
C ASN A 132 7.44 -24.87 -11.05
N THR A 133 8.05 -23.75 -11.46
CA THR A 133 9.26 -23.23 -10.82
C THR A 133 8.96 -22.81 -9.38
N MET A 134 7.89 -22.05 -9.15
CA MET A 134 7.47 -21.64 -7.80
C MET A 134 7.13 -22.83 -6.90
N SER A 135 6.46 -23.86 -7.44
CA SER A 135 6.12 -25.08 -6.69
C SER A 135 7.34 -25.93 -6.35
N ALA A 136 8.44 -25.78 -7.09
CA ALA A 136 9.71 -26.44 -6.82
C ALA A 136 10.60 -25.68 -5.83
N VAL A 137 10.25 -24.44 -5.47
CA VAL A 137 10.99 -23.67 -4.47
C VAL A 137 10.79 -24.31 -3.09
N ASP A 138 11.90 -24.60 -2.41
CA ASP A 138 11.85 -25.05 -1.02
C ASP A 138 11.39 -23.90 -0.11
N ALA A 139 10.15 -24.01 0.38
CA ALA A 139 9.53 -23.00 1.25
C ALA A 139 10.33 -22.75 2.54
N GLU A 140 11.02 -23.77 3.08
CA GLU A 140 11.83 -23.61 4.28
C GLU A 140 13.05 -22.72 3.99
N THR A 141 13.79 -23.04 2.92
CA THR A 141 14.92 -22.22 2.48
C THR A 141 14.49 -20.80 2.11
N LEU A 142 13.36 -20.65 1.42
CA LEU A 142 12.80 -19.33 1.09
C LEU A 142 12.49 -18.52 2.36
N GLY A 143 11.85 -19.13 3.37
CA GLY A 143 11.57 -18.47 4.65
C GLY A 143 12.82 -17.98 5.38
N LYS A 144 13.90 -18.79 5.36
CA LYS A 144 15.22 -18.39 5.91
C LYS A 144 15.81 -17.21 5.14
N ILE A 145 15.79 -17.27 3.80
CA ILE A 145 16.29 -16.19 2.94
C ILE A 145 15.51 -14.89 3.20
N LEU A 146 14.18 -14.94 3.25
CA LEU A 146 13.35 -13.77 3.53
C LEU A 146 13.66 -13.16 4.90
N THR A 147 13.84 -14.00 5.92
CA THR A 147 14.20 -13.53 7.27
C THR A 147 15.57 -12.85 7.30
N MET A 148 16.58 -13.46 6.67
CA MET A 148 17.92 -12.88 6.57
C MET A 148 17.89 -11.56 5.79
N THR A 149 17.13 -11.52 4.69
CA THR A 149 16.98 -10.33 3.84
C THR A 149 16.29 -9.20 4.58
N ALA A 150 15.24 -9.49 5.35
CA ALA A 150 14.59 -8.50 6.21
C ALA A 150 15.57 -7.89 7.24
N GLY A 151 16.45 -8.71 7.83
CA GLY A 151 17.54 -8.23 8.68
C GLY A 151 18.48 -7.27 7.96
N GLN A 152 18.95 -7.65 6.77
CA GLN A 152 19.83 -6.81 5.94
C GLN A 152 19.16 -5.50 5.50
N ILE A 153 17.88 -5.51 5.16
CA ILE A 153 17.11 -4.31 4.81
C ILE A 153 17.03 -3.36 6.02
N ASN A 154 16.78 -3.89 7.21
CA ASN A 154 16.73 -3.08 8.44
C ASN A 154 18.09 -2.45 8.76
N ASP A 155 19.17 -3.22 8.62
CA ASP A 155 20.55 -2.74 8.82
C ASP A 155 20.92 -1.67 7.78
N LEU A 156 20.56 -1.90 6.51
CA LEU A 156 20.76 -0.94 5.43
C LEU A 156 19.95 0.34 5.67
N HIS A 157 18.70 0.22 6.10
CA HIS A 157 17.84 1.36 6.42
C HIS A 157 18.47 2.21 7.55
N ALA A 158 18.94 1.56 8.62
CA ALA A 158 19.62 2.24 9.71
C ALA A 158 20.92 2.92 9.25
N GLY A 159 21.76 2.21 8.48
CA GLY A 159 23.00 2.77 7.91
C GLY A 159 22.75 3.95 6.97
N ASN A 160 21.70 3.89 6.17
CA ASN A 160 21.32 4.95 5.24
C ASN A 160 20.92 6.25 5.96
N MET A 161 20.23 6.15 7.10
CA MET A 161 19.92 7.29 7.96
C MET A 161 21.18 7.90 8.58
N ILE A 162 22.12 7.06 9.03
CA ILE A 162 23.40 7.52 9.59
C ILE A 162 24.25 8.27 8.55
N LEU A 163 24.30 7.78 7.32
CA LEU A 163 25.10 8.38 6.24
C LEU A 163 24.49 9.67 5.68
N GLY A 164 23.16 9.77 5.72
CA GLY A 164 22.39 10.85 5.09
C GLY A 164 22.20 12.12 5.93
N ARG A 165 22.48 12.05 7.24
CA ARG A 165 22.17 13.11 8.22
C ARG A 165 20.68 13.44 8.26
N ASP A 166 20.25 14.51 7.60
CA ASP A 166 18.87 15.01 7.62
C ASP A 166 17.97 14.32 6.58
N GLU A 167 18.55 13.71 5.53
CA GLU A 167 17.81 12.97 4.51
C GLU A 167 18.48 11.63 4.16
N PRO A 168 17.74 10.55 3.89
CA PRO A 168 18.35 9.27 3.55
C PRO A 168 19.17 9.35 2.25
N LYS A 169 20.45 8.94 2.29
CA LYS A 169 21.37 8.98 1.14
C LYS A 169 20.83 8.21 -0.08
N SER A 170 20.05 7.15 0.17
CA SER A 170 19.41 6.36 -0.87
C SER A 170 18.49 7.19 -1.78
N ARG A 171 17.92 8.31 -1.30
CA ARG A 171 17.05 9.16 -2.11
C ARG A 171 17.75 9.67 -3.37
N ALA A 172 18.98 10.15 -3.24
CA ALA A 172 19.75 10.66 -4.38
C ALA A 172 20.11 9.53 -5.38
N VAL A 173 20.53 8.38 -4.85
CA VAL A 173 20.89 7.20 -5.66
C VAL A 173 19.67 6.66 -6.40
N PHE A 174 18.53 6.52 -5.72
CA PHE A 174 17.29 6.06 -6.32
C PHE A 174 16.76 7.05 -7.34
N ASN A 175 16.86 8.36 -7.10
CA ASN A 175 16.40 9.36 -8.08
C ASN A 175 17.18 9.26 -9.39
N ASP A 176 18.51 9.16 -9.33
CA ASP A 176 19.35 8.99 -10.53
C ASP A 176 19.06 7.66 -11.26
N LEU A 177 18.89 6.57 -10.51
CA LEU A 177 18.52 5.27 -11.09
C LEU A 177 17.14 5.33 -11.76
N MET A 178 16.13 5.87 -11.07
CA MET A 178 14.77 5.94 -11.58
C MET A 178 14.66 6.84 -12.80
N ASN A 179 15.40 7.94 -12.87
CA ASN A 179 15.45 8.77 -14.08
C ASN A 179 15.96 7.97 -15.29
N ARG A 180 17.07 7.22 -15.12
CA ARG A 180 17.60 6.35 -16.17
C ARG A 180 16.63 5.23 -16.56
N VAL A 181 15.91 4.66 -15.60
CA VAL A 181 14.86 3.66 -15.89
C VAL A 181 13.75 4.30 -16.72
N MET A 182 13.20 5.43 -16.26
CA MET A 182 12.08 6.12 -16.92
C MET A 182 12.43 6.57 -18.35
N GLU A 183 13.68 6.92 -18.63
CA GLU A 183 14.14 7.27 -19.99
C GLU A 183 14.10 6.10 -20.98
N ASN A 184 14.17 4.85 -20.48
CA ASN A 184 14.20 3.64 -21.30
C ASN A 184 12.92 2.80 -21.17
N LEU A 185 11.96 3.26 -20.37
CA LEU A 185 10.76 2.50 -20.03
C LEU A 185 9.65 2.72 -21.06
N ASP A 186 9.10 1.63 -21.61
CA ASP A 186 7.78 1.68 -22.25
C ASP A 186 6.73 1.83 -21.15
N VAL A 187 6.31 3.08 -20.90
CA VAL A 187 5.36 3.43 -19.83
C VAL A 187 4.05 2.66 -19.97
N LYS A 188 3.57 2.44 -21.19
CA LYS A 188 2.30 1.74 -21.41
C LYS A 188 2.45 0.26 -21.09
N ALA A 189 3.43 -0.41 -21.71
CA ALA A 189 3.66 -1.83 -21.46
C ALA A 189 3.95 -2.11 -19.98
N THR A 190 4.68 -1.19 -19.31
CA THR A 190 4.96 -1.29 -17.87
C THR A 190 3.71 -1.07 -17.02
N THR A 191 2.82 -0.16 -17.41
CA THR A 191 1.54 0.05 -16.71
C THR A 191 0.66 -1.19 -16.84
N ASP A 192 0.51 -1.73 -18.05
CA ASP A 192 -0.28 -2.94 -18.31
C ASP A 192 0.29 -4.14 -17.51
N ALA A 193 1.61 -4.30 -17.48
CA ALA A 193 2.28 -5.33 -16.69
C ALA A 193 2.11 -5.11 -15.17
N SER A 194 2.13 -3.86 -14.71
CA SER A 194 1.93 -3.53 -13.29
C SER A 194 0.50 -3.81 -12.84
N ILE A 195 -0.50 -3.56 -13.70
CA ILE A 195 -1.90 -3.91 -13.43
C ILE A 195 -2.04 -5.43 -13.32
N ALA A 196 -1.53 -6.19 -14.30
CA ALA A 196 -1.56 -7.65 -14.25
C ALA A 196 -0.86 -8.22 -12.99
N LEU A 197 0.30 -7.65 -12.63
CA LEU A 197 1.00 -8.03 -11.40
C LEU A 197 0.20 -7.68 -10.15
N ALA A 198 -0.49 -6.54 -10.12
CA ALA A 198 -1.32 -6.15 -8.99
C ALA A 198 -2.52 -7.09 -8.80
N GLU A 199 -3.16 -7.51 -9.89
CA GLU A 199 -4.22 -8.54 -9.87
C GLU A 199 -3.70 -9.89 -9.34
N ASP A 200 -2.52 -10.32 -9.76
CA ASP A 200 -1.90 -11.56 -9.24
C ASP A 200 -1.48 -11.42 -7.77
N LEU A 201 -0.99 -10.25 -7.37
CA LEU A 201 -0.65 -9.94 -5.97
C LEU A 201 -1.88 -9.92 -5.07
N GLU A 202 -3.06 -9.56 -5.58
CA GLU A 202 -4.32 -9.66 -4.85
C GLU A 202 -4.59 -11.11 -4.42
N VAL A 203 -4.38 -12.08 -5.32
CA VAL A 203 -4.54 -13.51 -5.01
C VAL A 203 -3.59 -13.95 -3.90
N ILE A 204 -2.31 -13.55 -4.00
CA ILE A 204 -1.30 -13.88 -2.98
C ILE A 204 -1.66 -13.23 -1.64
N ALA A 205 -2.07 -11.96 -1.63
CA ALA A 205 -2.50 -11.25 -0.44
C ALA A 205 -3.73 -11.91 0.21
N GLY A 206 -4.67 -12.40 -0.60
CA GLY A 206 -5.81 -13.19 -0.15
C GLY A 206 -5.37 -14.46 0.58
N VAL A 207 -4.48 -15.25 -0.02
CA VAL A 207 -3.93 -16.48 0.59
C VAL A 207 -3.18 -16.15 1.89
N LEU A 208 -2.35 -15.12 1.91
CA LEU A 208 -1.63 -14.69 3.12
C LEU A 208 -2.59 -14.25 4.23
N THR A 209 -3.64 -13.52 3.88
CA THR A 209 -4.67 -13.09 4.84
C THR A 209 -5.42 -14.29 5.43
N GLU A 210 -5.78 -15.27 4.60
CA GLU A 210 -6.41 -16.51 5.08
C GLU A 210 -5.51 -17.32 6.01
N LEU A 211 -4.20 -17.39 5.72
CA LEU A 211 -3.23 -18.04 6.59
C LEU A 211 -3.05 -17.26 7.90
N ALA A 212 -2.98 -15.93 7.82
CA ALA A 212 -2.85 -15.05 8.98
C ALA A 212 -4.03 -15.22 9.95
N ILE A 213 -5.26 -15.28 9.43
CA ILE A 213 -6.47 -15.45 10.27
C ILE A 213 -6.45 -16.76 11.08
N ARG A 214 -5.66 -17.76 10.67
CA ARG A 214 -5.53 -19.03 11.40
C ARG A 214 -4.53 -18.98 12.56
N ASP A 215 -3.70 -17.94 12.63
CA ASP A 215 -2.66 -17.77 13.64
C ASP A 215 -2.70 -16.32 14.18
N ASP A 216 -3.20 -16.16 15.41
CA ASP A 216 -3.38 -14.85 16.05
C ASP A 216 -2.07 -14.04 16.12
N GLU A 217 -0.91 -14.68 16.31
CA GLU A 217 0.37 -13.99 16.38
C GLU A 217 0.72 -13.40 15.01
N VAL A 218 0.59 -14.21 13.96
CA VAL A 218 0.82 -13.77 12.58
C VAL A 218 -0.17 -12.67 12.18
N LEU A 219 -1.45 -12.81 12.55
CA LEU A 219 -2.48 -11.79 12.29
C LEU A 219 -2.13 -10.45 12.93
N VAL A 220 -1.68 -10.45 14.20
CA VAL A 220 -1.29 -9.23 14.92
C VAL A 220 -0.06 -8.59 14.27
N GLN A 221 0.96 -9.38 13.92
CA GLN A 221 2.17 -8.85 13.27
C GLN A 221 1.86 -8.29 11.88
N LEU A 222 1.04 -8.97 11.09
CA LEU A 222 0.60 -8.48 9.78
C LEU A 222 -0.28 -7.24 9.90
N THR A 223 -1.16 -7.17 10.89
CA THR A 223 -1.98 -5.97 11.15
C THR A 223 -1.09 -4.78 11.52
N ARG A 224 -0.07 -5.00 12.36
CA ARG A 224 0.89 -3.94 12.71
C ARG A 224 1.68 -3.50 11.49
N GLY A 225 2.22 -4.46 10.73
CA GLY A 225 2.96 -4.19 9.50
C GLY A 225 2.12 -3.45 8.47
N SER A 226 0.85 -3.86 8.29
CA SER A 226 -0.06 -3.23 7.32
C SER A 226 -0.41 -1.80 7.73
N VAL A 227 -0.60 -1.50 9.02
CA VAL A 227 -0.81 -0.12 9.49
C VAL A 227 0.41 0.76 9.21
N GLU A 228 1.63 0.27 9.45
CA GLU A 228 2.85 1.01 9.13
C GLU A 228 3.03 1.23 7.62
N VAL A 229 2.76 0.20 6.81
CA VAL A 229 2.78 0.31 5.35
C VAL A 229 1.72 1.30 4.87
N MET A 230 0.49 1.25 5.39
CA MET A 230 -0.57 2.22 5.08
C MET A 230 -0.15 3.64 5.44
N ASN A 231 0.53 3.86 6.57
CA ASN A 231 1.08 5.17 6.94
C ASN A 231 2.17 5.64 5.95
N ILE A 232 3.02 4.74 5.46
CA ILE A 232 4.00 5.04 4.42
C ILE A 232 3.30 5.39 3.10
N CYS A 233 2.34 4.58 2.66
CA CYS A 233 1.54 4.83 1.46
C CYS A 233 0.78 6.15 1.55
N ALA A 234 0.17 6.46 2.69
CA ALA A 234 -0.54 7.72 2.91
C ALA A 234 0.41 8.93 2.78
N ARG A 235 1.65 8.84 3.28
CA ARG A 235 2.66 9.89 3.07
C ARG A 235 3.09 10.01 1.61
N ILE A 236 3.30 8.90 0.92
CA ILE A 236 3.64 8.89 -0.52
C ILE A 236 2.52 9.54 -1.33
N VAL A 237 1.28 9.11 -1.11
CA VAL A 237 0.10 9.67 -1.77
C VAL A 237 -0.07 11.14 -1.42
N SER A 238 0.11 11.55 -0.17
CA SER A 238 0.06 12.95 0.23
C SER A 238 1.09 13.81 -0.49
N ASN A 239 2.33 13.33 -0.62
CA ASN A 239 3.38 14.03 -1.36
C ASN A 239 3.04 14.12 -2.85
N MET A 240 2.58 13.02 -3.44
CA MET A 240 2.16 12.97 -4.84
C MET A 240 0.97 13.91 -5.10
N LEU A 241 -0.03 13.94 -4.23
CA LEU A 241 -1.18 14.86 -4.33
C LEU A 241 -0.74 16.31 -4.17
N SER A 242 0.20 16.59 -3.26
CA SER A 242 0.81 17.91 -3.14
C SER A 242 1.46 18.33 -4.47
N ASP A 243 2.20 17.44 -5.14
CA ASP A 243 2.78 17.73 -6.45
C ASP A 243 1.68 17.90 -7.53
N PHE A 244 0.58 17.16 -7.44
CA PHE A 244 -0.55 17.29 -8.36
C PHE A 244 -1.28 18.63 -8.23
N THR A 245 -1.27 19.27 -7.05
CA THR A 245 -1.83 20.63 -6.89
C THR A 245 -1.10 21.68 -7.72
N MET A 246 0.11 21.37 -8.19
CA MET A 246 0.91 22.24 -9.07
C MET A 246 0.65 22.00 -10.55
N LEU A 247 -0.17 21.00 -10.91
CA LEU A 247 -0.55 20.74 -12.30
C LEU A 247 -1.58 21.76 -12.79
N ASP A 248 -1.53 22.08 -14.08
CA ASP A 248 -2.55 22.90 -14.72
C ASP A 248 -3.90 22.17 -14.84
N GLU A 249 -4.97 22.94 -15.00
CA GLU A 249 -6.35 22.42 -15.09
C GLU A 249 -6.53 21.39 -16.21
N GLY A 250 -5.80 21.51 -17.32
CA GLY A 250 -5.88 20.58 -18.44
C GLY A 250 -5.39 19.18 -18.06
N ARG A 251 -4.25 19.11 -17.34
CA ARG A 251 -3.72 17.84 -16.83
C ARG A 251 -4.60 17.23 -15.73
N LEU A 252 -5.14 18.06 -14.84
CA LEU A 252 -6.09 17.60 -13.83
C LEU A 252 -7.36 17.02 -14.46
N GLY A 253 -7.86 17.63 -15.55
CA GLY A 253 -8.99 17.12 -16.32
C GLY A 253 -8.72 15.72 -16.88
N LEU A 254 -7.53 15.47 -17.44
CA LEU A 254 -7.15 14.15 -17.95
C LEU A 254 -7.10 13.08 -16.84
N LEU A 255 -6.54 13.41 -15.67
CA LEU A 255 -6.54 12.50 -14.52
C LEU A 255 -7.97 12.20 -14.03
N GLY A 256 -8.85 13.19 -14.05
CA GLY A 256 -10.26 13.04 -13.69
C GLY A 256 -11.01 12.08 -14.62
N GLU A 257 -10.73 12.08 -15.92
CA GLU A 257 -11.34 11.14 -16.88
C GLU A 257 -10.87 9.70 -16.65
N VAL A 258 -9.57 9.48 -16.38
CA VAL A 258 -9.05 8.16 -16.02
C VAL A 258 -9.70 7.66 -14.71
N ALA A 259 -9.75 8.52 -13.69
CA ALA A 259 -10.36 8.20 -12.40
C ALA A 259 -11.84 7.81 -12.51
N ARG A 260 -12.60 8.45 -13.41
CA ARG A 260 -14.03 8.17 -13.61
C ARG A 260 -14.30 6.74 -14.07
N HIS A 261 -13.43 6.18 -14.91
CA HIS A 261 -13.64 4.86 -15.51
C HIS A 261 -13.19 3.72 -14.60
N GLU A 262 -12.07 3.88 -13.89
CA GLU A 262 -11.41 2.77 -13.19
C GLU A 262 -11.80 2.63 -11.71
N LEU A 263 -12.22 3.71 -11.03
CA LEU A 263 -12.27 3.71 -9.56
C LEU A 263 -13.63 3.39 -8.93
N ALA A 264 -14.73 3.64 -9.63
CA ALA A 264 -16.05 3.70 -8.98
C ALA A 264 -16.51 2.37 -8.36
N GLY A 265 -16.24 1.24 -9.03
CA GLY A 265 -16.68 -0.09 -8.58
C GLY A 265 -15.93 -0.59 -7.35
N GLU A 266 -14.60 -0.55 -7.41
CA GLU A 266 -13.75 -1.07 -6.33
C GLU A 266 -13.80 -0.19 -5.08
N ILE A 267 -13.84 1.14 -5.23
CA ILE A 267 -14.00 2.04 -4.09
C ILE A 267 -15.32 1.73 -3.36
N GLY A 268 -16.40 1.47 -4.09
CA GLY A 268 -17.69 1.09 -3.49
C GLY A 268 -17.58 -0.18 -2.64
N ARG A 269 -16.92 -1.23 -3.16
CA ARG A 269 -16.67 -2.49 -2.42
C ARG A 269 -15.79 -2.26 -1.20
N MET A 270 -14.70 -1.53 -1.37
CA MET A 270 -13.77 -1.20 -0.29
C MET A 270 -14.48 -0.43 0.84
N ILE A 271 -15.33 0.55 0.51
CA ILE A 271 -16.11 1.31 1.50
C ILE A 271 -17.06 0.38 2.26
N ASP A 272 -17.78 -0.52 1.57
CA ASP A 272 -18.72 -1.45 2.22
C ASP A 272 -18.01 -2.42 3.19
N LEU A 273 -16.86 -2.98 2.76
CA LEU A 273 -16.01 -3.82 3.59
C LEU A 273 -15.45 -3.04 4.78
N TYR A 274 -14.97 -1.82 4.57
CA TYR A 274 -14.46 -0.96 5.62
C TYR A 274 -15.55 -0.60 6.64
N VAL A 275 -16.75 -0.24 6.20
CA VAL A 275 -17.89 0.06 7.10
C VAL A 275 -18.23 -1.17 7.95
N THR A 276 -18.30 -2.35 7.32
CA THR A 276 -18.57 -3.61 8.03
C THR A 276 -17.50 -3.93 9.06
N TRP A 277 -16.24 -3.79 8.69
CA TRP A 277 -15.10 -3.99 9.58
C TRP A 277 -15.09 -2.97 10.73
N ASP A 278 -15.26 -1.68 10.42
CA ASP A 278 -15.23 -0.58 11.38
C ASP A 278 -16.33 -0.75 12.42
N LEU A 279 -17.57 -1.10 12.02
CA LEU A 279 -18.67 -1.39 12.96
C LEU A 279 -18.32 -2.51 13.94
N LYS A 280 -17.73 -3.62 13.46
CA LYS A 280 -17.26 -4.72 14.33
C LYS A 280 -16.12 -4.26 15.24
N PHE A 281 -15.17 -3.50 14.69
CA PHE A 281 -14.03 -2.97 15.44
C PHE A 281 -14.48 -2.01 16.54
N ARG A 282 -15.46 -1.13 16.29
CA ARG A 282 -16.03 -0.21 17.30
C ARG A 282 -16.71 -0.98 18.42
N ALA A 283 -17.46 -2.03 18.07
CA ALA A 283 -18.14 -2.86 19.05
C ALA A 283 -17.14 -3.58 19.97
N ALA A 284 -16.01 -4.04 19.42
CA ALA A 284 -14.94 -4.67 20.17
C ALA A 284 -14.08 -3.65 20.97
N ASN A 285 -13.91 -2.42 20.47
CA ASN A 285 -13.00 -1.41 21.01
C ASN A 285 -13.70 -0.05 21.24
N PRO A 286 -14.65 0.04 22.21
CA PRO A 286 -15.38 1.28 22.43
C PRO A 286 -14.44 2.42 22.84
N GLY A 287 -14.44 3.49 22.04
CA GLY A 287 -13.66 4.70 22.30
C GLY A 287 -12.33 4.81 21.54
N LEU A 288 -11.76 3.70 21.07
CA LEU A 288 -10.48 3.73 20.35
C LEU A 288 -10.58 4.52 19.04
N ASN A 289 -11.64 4.31 18.26
CA ASN A 289 -11.84 5.06 17.02
C ASN A 289 -12.01 6.55 17.25
N ARG A 290 -12.62 6.94 18.37
CA ARG A 290 -12.71 8.36 18.72
C ARG A 290 -11.33 8.96 18.94
N GLU A 291 -10.43 8.25 19.63
CA GLU A 291 -9.06 8.71 19.82
C GLU A 291 -8.31 8.83 18.49
N VAL A 292 -8.41 7.80 17.64
CA VAL A 292 -7.78 7.78 16.30
C VAL A 292 -8.31 8.93 15.44
N TYR A 293 -9.63 9.14 15.37
CA TYR A 293 -10.23 10.23 14.59
C TYR A 293 -9.88 11.61 15.13
N VAL A 294 -9.82 11.79 16.46
CA VAL A 294 -9.40 13.07 17.05
C VAL A 294 -7.95 13.38 16.66
N LYS A 295 -7.05 12.39 16.74
CA LYS A 295 -5.64 12.56 16.31
C LYS A 295 -5.53 12.85 14.81
N GLY A 296 -6.31 12.13 13.99
CA GLY A 296 -6.35 12.34 12.55
C GLY A 296 -6.86 13.74 12.18
N LEU A 297 -8.00 14.15 12.73
CA LEU A 297 -8.59 15.48 12.48
C LEU A 297 -7.69 16.61 12.96
N ALA A 298 -6.91 16.40 14.04
CA ALA A 298 -5.95 17.40 14.51
C ALA A 298 -4.77 17.62 13.53
N ALA A 299 -4.52 16.69 12.60
CA ALA A 299 -3.49 16.81 11.57
C ALA A 299 -4.01 17.40 10.25
N VAL A 300 -5.33 17.57 10.11
CA VAL A 300 -5.96 18.08 8.89
C VAL A 300 -6.06 19.60 8.96
N ASP A 301 -5.68 20.28 7.88
CA ASP A 301 -6.00 21.71 7.70
C ASP A 301 -7.51 21.89 7.61
N THR A 302 -8.09 22.47 8.65
CA THR A 302 -9.54 22.62 8.80
C THR A 302 -10.16 23.54 7.74
N GLU A 303 -9.42 24.54 7.23
CA GLU A 303 -9.95 25.48 6.23
C GLU A 303 -10.07 24.81 4.86
N SER A 304 -9.01 24.13 4.44
CA SER A 304 -9.01 23.31 3.21
C SER A 304 -10.03 22.17 3.29
N ALA A 305 -10.13 21.51 4.46
CA ALA A 305 -11.11 20.45 4.67
C ALA A 305 -12.54 20.96 4.66
N GLU A 306 -12.83 22.15 5.21
CA GLU A 306 -14.16 22.74 5.14
C GLU A 306 -14.57 22.99 3.69
N THR A 307 -13.68 23.58 2.90
CA THR A 307 -13.92 23.85 1.47
C THR A 307 -14.17 22.55 0.71
N LEU A 308 -13.31 21.55 0.90
CA LEU A 308 -13.48 20.24 0.26
C LEU A 308 -14.78 19.56 0.67
N LEU A 309 -15.12 19.56 1.97
CA LEU A 309 -16.36 18.95 2.48
C LEU A 309 -17.61 19.64 1.94
N ARG A 310 -17.54 20.94 1.65
CA ARG A 310 -18.65 21.69 1.06
C ARG A 310 -18.91 21.27 -0.39
N GLU A 311 -17.84 21.24 -1.19
CA GLU A 311 -17.91 20.86 -2.61
C GLU A 311 -18.24 19.37 -2.76
N VAL A 312 -17.45 18.50 -2.14
CA VAL A 312 -17.67 17.04 -2.16
C VAL A 312 -19.00 16.69 -1.49
N GLY A 313 -19.39 17.40 -0.44
CA GLY A 313 -20.67 17.17 0.24
C GLY A 313 -21.88 17.43 -0.65
N ALA A 314 -21.82 18.42 -1.54
CA ALA A 314 -22.86 18.69 -2.52
C ALA A 314 -22.98 17.54 -3.54
N ASP A 315 -21.84 17.11 -4.10
CA ASP A 315 -21.78 16.01 -5.07
C ASP A 315 -22.20 14.67 -4.45
N TRP A 316 -21.68 14.38 -3.25
CA TRP A 316 -22.00 13.16 -2.52
C TRP A 316 -23.48 13.12 -2.12
N LYS A 317 -24.05 14.26 -1.71
CA LYS A 317 -25.50 14.37 -1.45
C LYS A 317 -26.31 14.09 -2.72
N ALA A 318 -25.92 14.65 -3.87
CA ALA A 318 -26.60 14.40 -5.13
C ALA A 318 -26.54 12.92 -5.53
N ALA A 319 -25.35 12.30 -5.45
CA ALA A 319 -25.14 10.88 -5.73
C ALA A 319 -25.91 9.97 -4.75
N ALA A 320 -25.88 10.29 -3.45
CA ALA A 320 -26.58 9.55 -2.40
C ALA A 320 -28.11 9.58 -2.62
N LEU A 321 -28.68 10.73 -2.98
CA LEU A 321 -30.12 10.85 -3.26
C LEU A 321 -30.54 10.14 -4.55
N ALA A 322 -29.62 9.96 -5.51
CA ALA A 322 -29.86 9.13 -6.68
C ALA A 322 -29.90 7.63 -6.33
N HIS A 323 -29.22 7.19 -5.27
CA HIS A 323 -29.20 5.79 -4.85
C HIS A 323 -30.50 5.40 -4.11
N PRO A 324 -31.30 4.41 -4.59
CA PRO A 324 -32.62 4.09 -4.02
C PRO A 324 -32.58 3.68 -2.53
N GLY A 325 -31.54 2.93 -2.14
CA GLY A 325 -31.37 2.48 -0.75
C GLY A 325 -31.07 3.62 0.22
N ILE A 326 -30.26 4.59 -0.21
CA ILE A 326 -29.96 5.77 0.61
C ILE A 326 -31.15 6.71 0.62
N ARG A 327 -31.82 6.91 -0.52
CA ARG A 327 -33.08 7.65 -0.59
C ARG A 327 -34.12 7.09 0.37
N ARG A 328 -34.28 5.76 0.46
CA ARG A 328 -35.14 5.10 1.46
C ARG A 328 -34.67 5.38 2.88
N ALA A 329 -33.36 5.30 3.15
CA ALA A 329 -32.80 5.65 4.45
C ALA A 329 -32.95 7.13 4.81
N CYS A 330 -33.17 7.99 3.82
CA CYS A 330 -33.46 9.42 3.93
C CYS A 330 -34.96 9.73 3.84
N GLU A 331 -35.84 8.72 3.83
CA GLU A 331 -37.28 8.95 3.93
C GLU A 331 -37.60 9.69 5.24
N PRO A 332 -38.59 10.60 5.24
CA PRO A 332 -38.91 11.43 6.40
C PRO A 332 -39.08 10.64 7.70
N GLU A 333 -39.64 9.43 7.64
CA GLU A 333 -39.88 8.55 8.78
C GLU A 333 -38.58 7.99 9.37
N GLN A 334 -37.58 7.66 8.53
CA GLN A 334 -36.27 7.18 8.96
C GLN A 334 -35.44 8.33 9.54
N VAL A 335 -35.47 9.49 8.86
CA VAL A 335 -34.81 10.71 9.32
C VAL A 335 -35.39 11.15 10.66
N GLY A 336 -36.72 11.16 10.80
CA GLY A 336 -37.40 11.50 12.05
C GLY A 336 -36.99 10.58 13.21
N ARG A 337 -36.87 9.26 12.98
CA ARG A 337 -36.35 8.33 14.00
C ARG A 337 -34.93 8.64 14.42
N ARG A 338 -34.02 8.86 13.46
CA ARG A 338 -32.61 9.21 13.74
C ARG A 338 -32.48 10.55 14.46
N ILE A 339 -33.30 11.54 14.11
CA ILE A 339 -33.38 12.82 14.81
C ILE A 339 -33.82 12.60 16.26
N ASN A 340 -34.86 11.79 16.50
CA ASN A 340 -35.32 11.49 17.85
C ASN A 340 -34.27 10.76 18.70
N GLU A 341 -33.57 9.78 18.13
CA GLU A 341 -32.45 9.09 18.78
C GLU A 341 -31.30 10.06 19.12
N SER A 342 -30.97 10.95 18.17
CA SER A 342 -29.94 11.98 18.36
C SER A 342 -30.34 13.00 19.42
N LEU A 343 -31.60 13.43 19.44
CA LEU A 343 -32.15 14.31 20.46
C LEU A 343 -32.15 13.63 21.83
N ALA A 344 -32.47 12.34 21.91
CA ALA A 344 -32.41 11.58 23.16
C ALA A 344 -30.96 11.50 23.69
N ALA A 345 -30.00 11.18 22.82
CA ALA A 345 -28.58 11.15 23.16
C ALA A 345 -28.05 12.53 23.57
N PHE A 346 -28.44 13.59 22.84
CA PHE A 346 -28.10 14.97 23.16
C PHE A 346 -28.66 15.39 24.51
N ASN A 347 -29.94 15.10 24.79
CA ASN A 347 -30.57 15.41 26.07
C ASN A 347 -29.90 14.67 27.24
N ALA A 348 -29.52 13.41 27.04
CA ALA A 348 -28.77 12.65 28.03
C ALA A 348 -27.38 13.27 28.30
N SER A 349 -26.68 13.69 27.24
CA SER A 349 -25.38 14.38 27.34
C SER A 349 -25.50 15.76 28.01
N ALA A 350 -26.49 16.56 27.62
CA ALA A 350 -26.77 17.89 28.15
C ALA A 350 -27.13 17.84 29.64
N ALA A 351 -27.88 16.83 30.07
CA ALA A 351 -28.17 16.59 31.48
C ALA A 351 -26.89 16.32 32.30
N GLY A 352 -25.88 15.70 31.69
CA GLY A 352 -24.57 15.46 32.32
C GLY A 352 -23.64 16.68 32.33
N ARG A 353 -23.96 17.77 31.59
CA ARG A 353 -23.14 18.98 31.48
C ARG A 353 -24.02 20.25 31.44
N PRO A 354 -24.66 20.62 32.56
CA PRO A 354 -25.48 21.83 32.61
C PRO A 354 -24.62 23.08 32.34
N GLY A 355 -25.02 23.88 31.36
CA GLY A 355 -24.35 25.14 30.98
C GLY A 355 -23.67 25.11 29.61
N THR A 356 -22.95 24.02 29.26
CA THR A 356 -22.15 23.97 28.02
C THR A 356 -22.99 24.03 26.75
N VAL A 357 -24.23 23.54 26.80
CA VAL A 357 -25.16 23.60 25.67
C VAL A 357 -25.61 25.03 25.38
N GLY A 358 -25.86 25.83 26.43
CA GLY A 358 -26.25 27.23 26.27
C GLY A 358 -25.15 28.05 25.62
N ASP A 359 -23.91 27.86 26.06
CA ASP A 359 -22.75 28.58 25.52
C ASP A 359 -22.40 28.16 24.09
N TYR A 360 -22.61 26.88 23.75
CA TYR A 360 -22.43 26.39 22.38
C TYR A 360 -23.52 26.93 21.45
N LEU A 361 -24.79 26.80 21.83
CA LEU A 361 -25.91 27.31 21.03
C LEU A 361 -25.87 28.82 20.89
N GLY A 362 -25.47 29.56 21.94
CA GLY A 362 -25.27 31.00 21.87
C GLY A 362 -24.24 31.39 20.83
N ARG A 363 -23.07 30.72 20.83
CA ARG A 363 -22.03 30.94 19.82
C ARG A 363 -22.49 30.57 18.41
N LEU A 364 -23.13 29.41 18.24
CA LEU A 364 -23.68 28.97 16.96
C LEU A 364 -24.70 29.97 16.41
N VAL A 365 -25.69 30.38 17.21
CA VAL A 365 -26.72 31.34 16.78
C VAL A 365 -26.09 32.68 16.44
N SER A 366 -25.06 33.13 17.17
CA SER A 366 -24.38 34.39 16.88
C SER A 366 -23.54 34.37 15.59
N SER A 367 -23.16 33.18 15.10
CA SER A 367 -22.37 33.04 13.86
C SER A 367 -23.22 32.78 12.62
N LEU A 368 -24.54 32.57 12.77
CA LEU A 368 -25.43 32.33 11.63
C LEU A 368 -25.92 33.64 11.03
N ASP A 369 -26.00 33.67 9.69
CA ASP A 369 -26.64 34.76 8.95
C ASP A 369 -28.15 34.77 9.26
N ALA A 370 -28.63 35.90 9.79
CA ALA A 370 -30.01 36.06 10.23
C ALA A 370 -31.02 35.88 9.10
N ASP A 371 -30.70 36.30 7.87
CA ASP A 371 -31.60 36.23 6.71
C ASP A 371 -31.69 34.78 6.19
N GLN A 372 -30.58 34.05 6.22
CA GLN A 372 -30.56 32.61 5.88
C GLN A 372 -31.28 31.78 6.95
N VAL A 373 -31.09 32.11 8.23
CA VAL A 373 -31.84 31.47 9.32
C VAL A 373 -33.32 31.78 9.22
N GLU A 374 -33.72 33.02 8.92
CA GLU A 374 -35.13 33.37 8.70
C GLU A 374 -35.71 32.58 7.53
N THR A 375 -34.99 32.51 6.40
CA THR A 375 -35.45 31.77 5.22
C THR A 375 -35.59 30.28 5.53
N ALA A 376 -34.60 29.68 6.18
CA ALA A 376 -34.64 28.28 6.60
C ALA A 376 -35.77 28.03 7.60
N LEU A 377 -35.92 28.90 8.61
CA LEU A 377 -36.97 28.81 9.60
C LEU A 377 -38.35 28.99 8.98
N ARG A 378 -38.53 29.88 8.00
CA ARG A 378 -39.81 30.07 7.31
C ARG A 378 -40.17 28.83 6.49
N ASN A 379 -39.22 28.30 5.71
CA ASN A 379 -39.45 27.08 4.92
C ASN A 379 -39.73 25.86 5.82
N VAL A 380 -39.01 25.73 6.92
CA VAL A 380 -39.23 24.67 7.91
C VAL A 380 -40.52 24.91 8.69
N SER A 381 -40.82 26.14 9.10
CA SER A 381 -42.02 26.47 9.88
C SER A 381 -43.27 26.28 9.04
N ASP A 382 -43.27 26.70 7.79
CA ASP A 382 -44.44 26.55 6.92
C ASP A 382 -44.73 25.06 6.69
N GLY A 383 -43.70 24.27 6.38
CA GLY A 383 -43.84 22.81 6.27
C GLY A 383 -44.17 22.11 7.60
N MET A 384 -43.58 22.54 8.71
CA MET A 384 -43.85 21.98 10.05
C MET A 384 -45.22 22.38 10.57
N ILE A 385 -45.70 23.60 10.31
CA ILE A 385 -47.01 24.08 10.73
C ILE A 385 -48.08 23.32 9.96
N GLU A 386 -47.90 23.17 8.65
CA GLU A 386 -48.80 22.37 7.81
C GLU A 386 -48.83 20.90 8.26
N ALA A 387 -47.66 20.29 8.51
CA ALA A 387 -47.55 18.92 9.01
C ALA A 387 -48.03 18.76 10.47
N ALA A 388 -47.77 19.74 11.34
CA ALA A 388 -48.20 19.71 12.74
C ALA A 388 -49.71 19.90 12.84
N PHE A 389 -50.35 20.73 12.02
CA PHE A 389 -51.80 20.83 11.99
C PHE A 389 -52.49 19.54 11.55
N ALA A 390 -51.78 18.63 10.88
CA ALA A 390 -52.24 17.27 10.64
C ALA A 390 -52.11 16.33 11.88
N SER A 391 -51.39 16.74 12.94
CA SER A 391 -51.18 15.98 14.17
C SER A 391 -51.47 16.80 15.44
N THR A 392 -52.64 16.56 16.04
CA THR A 392 -53.11 17.26 17.26
C THR A 392 -52.11 17.19 18.42
N GLU A 393 -51.40 16.08 18.57
CA GLU A 393 -50.39 15.91 19.64
C GLU A 393 -49.18 16.81 19.44
N MET A 394 -48.71 16.95 18.20
CA MET A 394 -47.58 17.83 17.87
C MET A 394 -47.96 19.30 18.06
N VAL A 395 -49.18 19.70 17.67
CA VAL A 395 -49.71 21.05 17.97
C VAL A 395 -49.70 21.31 19.47
N GLN A 396 -50.18 20.38 20.29
CA GLN A 396 -50.19 20.55 21.75
C GLN A 396 -48.78 20.61 22.35
N ALA A 397 -47.83 19.84 21.82
CA ALA A 397 -46.43 19.90 22.26
C ALA A 397 -45.78 21.25 21.89
N MET A 398 -45.98 21.71 20.65
CA MET A 398 -45.50 23.00 20.17
C MET A 398 -46.14 24.17 20.93
N ALA A 399 -47.46 24.16 21.12
CA ALA A 399 -48.18 25.18 21.87
C ALA A 399 -47.69 25.27 23.33
N ARG A 400 -47.47 24.13 23.99
CA ARG A 400 -46.89 24.10 25.34
C ARG A 400 -45.47 24.66 25.39
N SER A 401 -44.63 24.31 24.41
CA SER A 401 -43.26 24.84 24.31
C SER A 401 -43.26 26.34 24.04
N PHE A 402 -44.07 26.80 23.08
CA PHE A 402 -44.20 28.20 22.71
C PHE A 402 -44.75 29.03 23.87
N ALA A 403 -45.83 28.60 24.54
CA ALA A 403 -46.37 29.29 25.71
C ALA A 403 -45.33 29.42 26.83
N ARG A 404 -44.54 28.37 27.07
CA ARG A 404 -43.46 28.38 28.07
C ARG A 404 -42.33 29.36 27.68
N ASN A 405 -41.93 29.39 26.42
CA ASN A 405 -40.88 30.28 25.93
C ASN A 405 -41.35 31.74 25.85
N LEU A 406 -42.56 31.99 25.33
CA LEU A 406 -43.20 33.29 25.32
C LEU A 406 -43.29 33.86 26.74
N TRP A 407 -43.71 33.05 27.71
CA TRP A 407 -43.73 33.44 29.12
C TRP A 407 -42.34 33.80 29.64
N LYS A 408 -41.30 33.02 29.31
CA LYS A 408 -39.90 33.36 29.66
C LYS A 408 -39.45 34.68 29.04
N THR A 409 -39.77 34.92 27.77
CA THR A 409 -39.44 36.17 27.06
C THR A 409 -40.16 37.36 27.67
N ILE A 410 -41.47 37.23 27.94
CA ILE A 410 -42.26 38.26 28.63
C ILE A 410 -41.64 38.55 30.00
N LYS A 411 -41.30 37.52 30.79
CA LYS A 411 -40.67 37.68 32.10
C LYS A 411 -39.30 38.38 32.00
N ALA A 412 -38.49 38.02 31.01
CA ALA A 412 -37.20 38.66 30.76
C ALA A 412 -37.36 40.13 30.35
N PHE A 413 -38.30 40.43 29.45
CA PHE A 413 -38.62 41.78 28.99
C PHE A 413 -39.17 42.65 30.13
N VAL A 414 -40.15 42.16 30.90
CA VAL A 414 -40.69 42.85 32.08
C VAL A 414 -39.58 43.08 33.11
N GLY A 415 -38.69 42.12 33.34
CA GLY A 415 -37.53 42.29 34.21
C GLY A 415 -36.49 43.28 33.68
N TYR A 416 -36.35 43.42 32.35
CA TYR A 416 -35.49 44.44 31.74
C TYR A 416 -36.09 45.84 31.87
N VAL A 417 -37.37 46.01 31.52
CA VAL A 417 -38.11 47.27 31.65
C VAL A 417 -38.19 47.73 33.10
N GLY A 418 -38.50 46.83 34.03
CA GLY A 418 -38.57 47.15 35.46
C GLY A 418 -37.23 47.62 36.05
N ARG A 419 -36.10 47.04 35.61
CA ARG A 419 -34.76 47.50 36.01
C ARG A 419 -34.44 48.89 35.47
N ARG A 420 -34.87 49.23 34.24
CA ARG A 420 -34.69 50.57 33.66
C ARG A 420 -35.56 51.67 34.27
N ILE A 421 -36.65 51.31 34.96
CA ILE A 421 -37.53 52.28 35.64
C ILE A 421 -37.03 52.59 37.06
N THR A 422 -36.21 51.70 37.63
CA THR A 422 -35.71 51.81 39.02
C THR A 422 -34.27 52.32 39.13
N THR A 423 -33.52 52.37 38.03
CA THR A 423 -32.28 53.14 37.86
C THR A 423 -32.57 54.45 37.17
#